data_AF-A0A259B824-F1
#
_entry.id   AF-A0A259B824-F1
#
_cell.length_a   1.000
_cell.length_b   1.000
_cell.length_c   1.000
_cell.angle_alpha   90.00
_cell.angle_beta   90.00
_cell.angle_gamma   90.00
#
_symmetry.space_group_name_H-M   'P 1'
#
loop_
_entity.id
_entity.type
_entity.pdbx_description
1 polymer ?
#
loop_
_entity_poly.entity_id
_entity_poly.type
_entity_poly.pdbx_seq_one_letter_code
_entity_poly.pdbx_strand_id
1 'polypeptide(L)'
;MDNTFSQLRPHAFPVRQVTKSAYTQARSKFSHLAFVEINQQLVGQVYQQPGYRTWHGFRLCAIDGSQLRLPHEAAIIDTFGLRRGKANQRAVPMA
;
A
#
# COMPACT_ATOMS: atom_id res chain seq x y z
N MET A 1 3.90 -25.76 23.39
CA MET A 1 2.94 -25.89 24.50
C MET A 1 1.65 -25.24 24.01
N ASP A 2 0.91 -25.91 23.13
CA ASP A 2 -0.10 -25.26 22.27
C ASP A 2 -1.49 -25.90 22.45
N ASN A 3 -1.76 -26.54 23.58
CA ASN A 3 -2.96 -27.36 23.78
C ASN A 3 -3.90 -26.89 24.90
N THR A 4 -3.70 -25.70 25.47
CA THR A 4 -4.43 -25.28 26.68
C THR A 4 -5.73 -24.51 26.39
N PHE A 5 -5.96 -24.00 25.18
CA PHE A 5 -7.12 -23.14 24.86
C PHE A 5 -8.10 -23.71 23.82
N SER A 6 -7.87 -24.91 23.30
CA SER A 6 -8.73 -25.53 22.29
C SER A 6 -10.03 -26.12 22.86
N GLN A 7 -10.14 -26.27 24.19
CA GLN A 7 -11.25 -27.00 24.82
C GLN A 7 -12.47 -26.17 25.21
N LEU A 8 -12.48 -24.86 24.94
CA LEU A 8 -13.58 -23.96 25.34
C LEU A 8 -14.49 -23.53 24.19
N ARG A 9 -14.32 -24.06 22.97
CA ARG A 9 -15.20 -23.72 21.83
C ARG A 9 -15.89 -24.97 21.29
N PRO A 10 -17.15 -25.21 21.63
CA PRO A 10 -17.94 -26.20 20.92
C PRO A 10 -18.20 -25.61 19.53
N HIS A 11 -17.65 -26.25 18.50
CA HIS A 11 -18.00 -26.02 17.08
C HIS A 11 -17.34 -24.81 16.42
N ALA A 12 -16.01 -24.78 16.43
CA ALA A 12 -15.26 -24.08 15.39
C ALA A 12 -14.09 -24.97 14.98
N PHE A 13 -13.88 -25.17 13.67
CA PHE A 13 -12.64 -25.74 13.14
C PHE A 13 -11.46 -25.10 13.88
N PRO A 14 -10.40 -25.84 14.25
CA PRO A 14 -9.27 -25.30 14.97
C PRO A 14 -8.53 -24.30 14.07
N VAL A 15 -9.05 -23.07 14.01
CA VAL A 15 -8.36 -21.92 13.46
C VAL A 15 -7.27 -21.65 14.47
N ARG A 16 -6.02 -21.93 14.08
CA ARG A 16 -4.85 -21.57 14.87
C ARG A 16 -4.87 -20.04 15.06
N GLN A 17 -5.43 -19.59 16.18
CA GLN A 17 -5.42 -18.16 16.52
C GLN A 17 -3.99 -17.78 16.87
N VAL A 18 -3.30 -17.14 15.93
CA VAL A 18 -1.99 -16.58 16.17
C VAL A 18 -2.17 -15.36 17.08
N THR A 19 -1.65 -15.44 18.29
CA THR A 19 -1.64 -14.31 19.22
C THR A 19 -0.60 -13.29 18.77
N LYS A 20 -0.79 -12.01 19.15
CA LYS A 20 0.19 -10.95 18.88
C LYS A 20 1.58 -11.29 19.43
N SER A 21 1.64 -11.90 20.62
CA SER A 21 2.89 -12.34 21.25
C SER A 21 3.55 -13.49 20.49
N ALA A 22 2.78 -14.48 20.03
CA ALA A 22 3.30 -15.59 19.22
C ALA A 22 3.89 -15.10 17.89
N TYR A 23 3.25 -14.12 17.24
CA TYR A 23 3.79 -13.49 16.03
C TYR A 23 5.12 -12.78 16.29
N THR A 24 5.22 -11.96 17.33
CA THR A 24 6.45 -11.25 17.69
C THR A 24 7.58 -12.22 18.04
N GLN A 25 7.31 -13.27 18.82
CA GLN A 25 8.28 -14.31 19.17
C GLN A 25 8.73 -15.15 17.97
N ALA A 26 7.84 -15.37 16.99
CA ALA A 26 8.23 -16.04 15.75
C ALA A 26 9.12 -15.12 14.90
N ARG A 27 8.78 -13.83 14.79
CA ARG A 27 9.56 -12.83 14.04
C ARG A 27 10.96 -12.64 14.61
N SER A 28 11.13 -12.66 15.93
CA SER A 28 12.45 -12.49 16.57
C SER A 28 13.44 -13.62 16.25
N LYS A 29 12.96 -14.76 15.76
CA LYS A 29 13.80 -15.89 15.32
C LYS A 29 14.37 -15.70 13.92
N PHE A 30 13.91 -14.70 13.16
CA PHE A 30 14.43 -14.38 11.84
C PHE A 30 15.45 -13.25 11.91
N SER A 31 16.54 -13.39 11.16
CA SER A 31 17.47 -12.29 10.92
C SER A 31 16.76 -11.17 10.15
N HIS A 32 17.07 -9.92 10.48
CA HIS A 32 16.61 -8.77 9.70
C HIS A 32 17.04 -8.86 8.23
N LEU A 33 18.20 -9.45 7.95
CA LEU A 33 18.72 -9.66 6.59
C LEU A 33 17.81 -10.59 5.77
N ALA A 34 17.20 -11.61 6.39
CA ALA A 34 16.28 -12.49 5.69
C ALA A 34 15.09 -11.72 5.09
N PHE A 35 14.59 -10.68 5.78
CA PHE A 35 13.52 -9.83 5.24
C PHE A 35 14.01 -8.97 4.07
N VAL A 36 15.25 -8.48 4.12
CA VAL A 36 15.85 -7.70 3.03
C VAL A 36 16.00 -8.58 1.78
N GLU A 37 16.56 -9.78 1.95
CA GLU A 37 16.77 -10.74 0.86
C GLU A 37 15.45 -11.20 0.24
N ILE A 38 14.48 -11.60 1.06
CA ILE A 38 13.15 -11.99 0.58
C ILE A 38 12.49 -10.84 -0.19
N ASN A 39 12.59 -9.61 0.32
CA ASN A 39 12.04 -8.44 -0.38
C ASN A 39 12.71 -8.20 -1.73
N GLN A 40 14.04 -8.27 -1.80
CA GLN A 40 14.77 -8.13 -3.06
C GLN A 40 14.38 -9.21 -4.08
N GLN A 41 14.24 -10.46 -3.63
CA GLN A 41 13.78 -11.57 -4.47
C GLN A 41 12.37 -11.34 -5.00
N LEU A 42 11.41 -10.99 -4.14
CA LEU A 42 10.02 -10.76 -4.54
C LEU A 42 9.90 -9.58 -5.51
N VAL A 43 10.58 -8.47 -5.23
CA VAL A 43 10.61 -7.30 -6.10
C VAL A 43 11.21 -7.67 -7.47
N GLY A 44 12.31 -8.42 -7.47
CA GLY A 44 12.92 -8.93 -8.70
C GLY A 44 11.95 -9.78 -9.51
N GLN A 45 11.27 -10.73 -8.87
CA GLN A 45 10.28 -11.59 -9.52
C GLN A 45 9.15 -10.79 -10.17
N VAL A 46 8.60 -9.78 -9.47
CA VAL A 46 7.54 -8.91 -10.00
C VAL A 46 7.99 -8.20 -11.29
N TYR A 47 9.21 -7.66 -11.33
CA TYR A 47 9.69 -6.95 -12.52
C TYR A 47 10.09 -7.89 -13.68
N GLN A 48 10.32 -9.18 -13.41
CA GLN A 48 10.55 -10.18 -14.45
C GLN A 48 9.26 -10.83 -14.97
N GLN A 49 8.11 -10.56 -14.34
CA GLN A 49 6.84 -11.13 -14.80
C GLN A 49 6.43 -10.56 -16.16
N PRO A 50 6.00 -11.41 -17.11
CA PRO A 50 5.45 -10.94 -18.37
C PRO A 50 4.20 -10.09 -18.11
N GLY A 51 4.11 -8.94 -18.80
CA GLY A 51 3.00 -8.00 -18.64
C GLY A 51 3.18 -6.95 -17.54
N TYR A 52 4.35 -6.89 -16.88
CA TYR A 52 4.69 -5.74 -16.03
C TYR A 52 4.64 -4.44 -16.85
N ARG A 53 3.88 -3.45 -16.36
CA ARG A 53 3.69 -2.17 -17.07
C ARG A 53 4.88 -1.26 -16.82
N THR A 54 5.47 -0.76 -17.90
CA THR A 54 6.49 0.28 -17.87
C THR A 54 5.87 1.64 -18.22
N TRP A 55 6.52 2.71 -17.78
CA TRP A 55 6.20 4.07 -18.20
C TRP A 55 7.21 4.47 -19.28
N HIS A 56 6.77 4.58 -20.54
CA HIS A 56 7.64 4.84 -21.70
C HIS A 56 8.89 3.94 -21.78
N GLY A 57 8.76 2.64 -21.44
CA GLY A 57 9.88 1.70 -21.44
C GLY A 57 10.74 1.71 -20.16
N PHE A 58 10.47 2.62 -19.22
CA PHE A 58 11.19 2.71 -17.95
C PHE A 58 10.40 2.09 -16.79
N ARG A 59 11.12 1.61 -15.78
CA ARG A 59 10.53 1.16 -14.51
C ARG A 59 10.04 2.36 -13.71
N LEU A 60 8.74 2.42 -13.46
CA LEU A 60 8.15 3.48 -12.64
C LEU A 60 8.46 3.23 -11.15
N CYS A 61 9.31 4.08 -10.57
CA CYS A 61 9.77 3.94 -9.18
C CYS A 61 9.04 4.89 -8.23
N ALA A 62 8.67 6.06 -8.73
CA ALA A 62 7.97 7.11 -8.00
C ALA A 62 7.16 7.95 -8.98
N ILE A 63 6.13 8.62 -8.48
CA ILE A 63 5.38 9.67 -9.16
C ILE A 63 5.34 10.84 -8.19
N ASP A 64 5.62 12.05 -8.69
CA ASP A 64 5.32 13.25 -7.92
C ASP A 64 3.84 13.58 -8.07
N GLY A 65 3.13 13.64 -6.94
CA GLY A 65 1.72 13.98 -6.85
C GLY A 65 1.48 15.41 -6.35
N SER A 66 2.50 16.26 -6.42
CA SER A 66 2.36 17.68 -6.10
C SER A 66 1.23 18.31 -6.91
N GLN A 67 0.49 19.22 -6.27
CA GLN A 67 -0.62 19.91 -6.91
C GLN A 67 -0.49 21.42 -6.72
N LEU A 68 -0.81 22.17 -7.78
CA LEU A 68 -0.74 23.62 -7.80
C LEU A 68 -2.14 24.20 -7.98
N ARG A 69 -2.47 25.20 -7.16
CA ARG A 69 -3.69 26.00 -7.37
C ARG A 69 -3.46 26.92 -8.56
N LEU A 70 -4.32 26.83 -9.56
CA LEU A 70 -4.25 27.68 -10.74
C LEU A 70 -5.16 28.91 -10.58
N PRO A 71 -4.91 29.99 -11.33
CA PRO A 71 -5.84 31.11 -11.43
C PRO A 71 -7.23 30.67 -11.87
N HIS A 72 -8.26 31.32 -11.33
CA HIS A 72 -9.66 30.97 -11.59
C HIS A 72 -10.17 31.63 -12.89
N GLU A 73 -9.67 31.16 -14.03
CA GLU A 73 -10.02 31.65 -15.36
C GLU A 73 -10.76 30.59 -16.19
N ALA A 74 -11.64 31.00 -17.11
CA ALA A 74 -12.49 30.09 -17.87
C ALA A 74 -11.69 29.05 -18.68
N ALA A 75 -10.63 29.46 -19.38
CA ALA A 75 -9.79 28.56 -20.17
C ALA A 75 -9.04 27.53 -19.31
N ILE A 76 -8.59 27.95 -18.13
CA ILE A 76 -7.91 27.06 -17.18
C ILE A 76 -8.90 26.04 -16.60
N ILE A 77 -10.11 26.49 -16.27
CA ILE A 77 -11.17 25.60 -15.79
C ILE A 77 -11.60 24.60 -16.85
N ASP A 78 -11.67 25.00 -18.12
CA ASP A 78 -11.97 24.10 -19.23
C ASP A 78 -10.91 23.00 -19.38
N THR A 79 -9.63 23.35 -19.19
CA THR A 79 -8.50 22.42 -19.33
C THR A 79 -8.33 21.50 -18.12
N PHE A 80 -8.40 22.05 -16.90
CA PHE A 80 -8.03 21.36 -15.65
C PHE A 80 -9.21 21.01 -14.75
N GLY A 81 -10.41 21.50 -15.07
CA GLY A 81 -11.61 21.35 -14.25
C GLY A 81 -11.55 22.15 -12.95
N LEU A 82 -12.51 21.88 -12.06
CA LEU A 82 -12.61 22.50 -10.74
C LEU A 82 -12.53 21.44 -9.65
N ARG A 83 -11.62 21.63 -8.69
CA ARG A 83 -11.58 20.86 -7.46
C ARG A 83 -12.33 21.59 -6.38
N ARG A 84 -13.33 20.91 -5.79
CA ARG A 84 -14.05 21.44 -4.62
C ARG A 84 -13.19 21.28 -3.37
N GLY A 85 -13.07 22.37 -2.62
CA GLY A 85 -12.43 22.37 -1.30
C GLY A 85 -13.42 21.98 -0.19
N LYS A 86 -13.12 22.40 1.04
CA LYS A 86 -14.07 22.31 2.16
C LYS A 86 -15.32 23.16 1.88
N ALA A 87 -16.41 22.91 2.62
CA ALA A 87 -17.70 23.59 2.42
C ALA A 87 -17.61 25.14 2.44
N ASN A 88 -16.64 25.71 3.13
CA ASN A 88 -16.40 27.16 3.22
C ASN A 88 -15.34 27.68 2.23
N GLN A 89 -14.89 26.86 1.28
CA GLN A 89 -13.86 27.24 0.30
C GLN A 89 -14.43 27.22 -1.12
N ARG A 90 -14.09 28.24 -1.91
CA ARG A 90 -14.41 28.27 -3.34
C ARG A 90 -13.68 27.14 -4.05
N ALA A 91 -14.34 26.53 -5.04
CA ALA A 91 -13.71 25.56 -5.92
C ALA A 91 -12.58 26.23 -6.71
N VAL A 92 -11.47 25.52 -6.90
CA VAL A 92 -10.30 26.04 -7.60
C VAL A 92 -9.82 25.05 -8.67
N PRO A 93 -9.38 25.52 -9.83
CA PRO A 93 -8.68 24.67 -10.78
C PRO A 93 -7.33 24.25 -10.20
N MET A 94 -6.91 23.01 -10.46
CA MET A 94 -5.61 22.52 -10.03
C MET A 94 -4.92 21.68 -11.11
N ALA A 95 -3.60 21.84 -11.20
CA ALA A 95 -2.70 20.96 -11.95
C ALA A 95 -1.97 20.01 -11.00
#